data_AF-A0A3B9HHQ2-F1
#
_entry.id   AF-A0A3B9HHQ2-F1
#
_cell.length_a   1.000
_cell.length_b   1.000
_cell.length_c   1.000
_cell.angle_alpha   90.00
_cell.angle_beta   90.00
_cell.angle_gamma   90.00
#
_symmetry.space_group_name_H-M   'P 1'
#
loop_
_entity.id
_entity.type
_entity.pdbx_description
1 polymer ?
#
loop_
_entity_poly.entity_id
_entity_poly.type
_entity_poly.pdbx_seq_one_letter_code
_entity_poly.pdbx_strand_id
1 'polypeptide(L)'
;MRHTLFFLLLAVPVLSFAQLTGVPDTDGMEGHWTGVGLQIDKQQWDIDLRIISDAEVLISYPSLGCSGHWELVQNGKRKRHYKEVIETGLLNCDQGGDVFIKKVSRNKLRVTYYLYSYSEEPIAKAMLQRQHDKTETY
;
A
#
# COMPACT_ATOMS: atom_id res chain seq x y z
N MET A 1 -42.94 38.90 -58.02
CA MET A 1 -41.56 38.45 -57.74
C MET A 1 -41.03 39.24 -56.55
N ARG A 2 -40.92 38.62 -55.37
CA ARG A 2 -40.13 39.14 -54.23
C ARG A 2 -39.95 38.04 -53.18
N HIS A 3 -38.79 38.06 -52.56
CA HIS A 3 -38.01 36.91 -52.12
C HIS A 3 -38.56 36.17 -50.90
N THR A 4 -38.59 34.84 -51.00
CA THR A 4 -38.74 33.92 -49.87
C THR A 4 -37.47 34.00 -49.01
N LEU A 5 -37.58 34.48 -47.78
CA LEU A 5 -36.54 34.33 -46.76
C LEU A 5 -36.46 32.85 -46.37
N PHE A 6 -35.32 32.22 -46.62
CA PHE A 6 -35.00 30.89 -46.10
C PHE A 6 -33.92 31.06 -45.04
N PHE A 7 -34.33 31.25 -43.78
CA PHE A 7 -33.42 31.25 -42.63
C PHE A 7 -33.01 29.81 -42.35
N LEU A 8 -31.80 29.45 -42.77
CA LEU A 8 -31.20 28.14 -42.55
C LEU A 8 -30.72 28.07 -41.09
N LEU A 9 -31.51 27.42 -40.24
CA LEU A 9 -31.14 27.09 -38.84
C LEU A 9 -30.03 26.03 -38.87
N LEU A 10 -28.78 26.46 -38.76
CA LEU A 10 -27.64 25.59 -38.49
C LEU A 10 -27.69 25.12 -37.04
N ALA A 11 -28.11 23.87 -36.84
CA ALA A 11 -28.00 23.19 -35.55
C ALA A 11 -26.52 23.01 -35.19
N VAL A 12 -26.04 23.73 -34.18
CA VAL A 12 -24.69 23.56 -33.64
C VAL A 12 -24.69 22.32 -32.74
N PRO A 13 -23.94 21.25 -33.08
CA PRO A 13 -23.84 20.10 -32.18
C PRO A 13 -23.03 20.54 -30.94
N VAL A 14 -23.71 20.58 -29.80
CA VAL A 14 -23.08 20.75 -28.49
C VAL A 14 -22.25 19.49 -28.23
N LEU A 15 -20.95 19.57 -28.45
CA LEU A 15 -19.98 18.57 -28.04
C LEU A 15 -20.01 18.49 -26.50
N SER A 16 -20.79 17.56 -25.98
CA SER A 16 -20.74 17.19 -24.57
C SER A 16 -19.33 16.68 -24.25
N PHE A 17 -18.54 17.52 -23.60
CA PHE A 17 -17.32 17.09 -22.94
C PHE A 17 -17.73 16.12 -21.82
N ALA A 18 -17.51 14.83 -22.03
CA ALA A 18 -17.58 13.85 -20.96
C ALA A 18 -16.54 14.27 -19.91
N GLN A 19 -17.01 14.70 -18.73
CA GLN A 19 -16.15 14.95 -17.59
C GLN A 19 -15.56 13.61 -17.15
N LEU A 20 -14.27 13.40 -17.46
CA LEU A 20 -13.46 12.36 -16.83
C LEU A 20 -13.35 12.70 -15.34
N THR A 21 -14.28 12.21 -14.54
CA THR A 21 -14.09 12.11 -13.10
C THR A 21 -13.03 11.02 -12.87
N GLY A 22 -11.76 11.42 -12.93
CA GLY A 22 -10.68 10.60 -12.42
C GLY A 22 -10.92 10.41 -10.92
N VAL A 23 -11.49 9.27 -10.54
CA VAL A 23 -11.45 8.80 -9.15
C VAL A 23 -9.97 8.84 -8.76
N PRO A 24 -9.58 9.52 -7.66
CA PRO A 24 -8.20 9.51 -7.23
C PRO A 24 -7.80 8.05 -7.04
N ASP A 25 -6.84 7.60 -7.86
CA ASP A 25 -6.22 6.29 -7.78
C ASP A 25 -5.57 6.23 -6.40
N THR A 26 -6.28 5.71 -5.41
CA THR A 26 -5.65 5.28 -4.18
C THR A 26 -4.54 4.35 -4.62
N ASP A 27 -3.30 4.58 -4.17
CA ASP A 27 -2.16 3.75 -4.56
C ASP A 27 -2.42 2.25 -4.27
N GLY A 28 -3.47 1.94 -3.51
CA GLY A 28 -4.17 0.65 -3.55
C GLY A 28 -3.35 -0.40 -2.83
N MET A 29 -2.53 0.03 -1.88
CA MET A 29 -1.85 -0.84 -0.93
C MET A 29 -2.70 -1.06 0.32
N GLU A 30 -3.80 -0.31 0.50
CA GLU A 30 -4.76 -0.53 1.57
C GLU A 30 -5.29 -1.96 1.51
N GLY A 31 -5.47 -2.58 2.68
CA GLY A 31 -5.94 -3.95 2.85
C GLY A 31 -5.08 -4.78 3.80
N HIS A 32 -5.41 -6.06 3.85
CA HIS A 32 -4.73 -7.06 4.67
C HIS A 32 -3.73 -7.87 3.84
N TRP A 33 -2.53 -8.04 4.37
CA TRP A 33 -1.40 -8.66 3.69
C TRP A 33 -0.71 -9.63 4.63
N THR A 34 -0.36 -10.80 4.12
CA THR A 34 0.42 -11.78 4.88
C THR A 34 1.59 -12.31 4.08
N GLY A 35 2.61 -12.80 4.77
CA GLY A 35 3.78 -13.42 4.14
C GLY A 35 4.82 -13.81 5.16
N VAL A 36 6.01 -14.13 4.67
CA VAL A 36 7.14 -14.54 5.51
C VAL A 36 8.31 -13.58 5.28
N GLY A 37 8.85 -13.06 6.38
CA GLY A 37 10.11 -12.33 6.40
C GLY A 37 11.29 -13.29 6.33
N LEU A 38 12.32 -12.93 5.56
CA LEU A 38 13.58 -13.66 5.49
C LEU A 38 14.72 -12.72 5.89
N GLN A 39 15.38 -13.05 7.00
CA GLN A 39 16.55 -12.33 7.50
C GLN A 39 17.83 -12.80 6.82
N ILE A 40 18.85 -11.95 6.85
CA ILE A 40 20.19 -12.24 6.30
C ILE A 40 20.86 -13.48 6.90
N ASP A 41 20.53 -13.84 8.14
CA ASP A 41 21.02 -15.05 8.82
C ASP A 41 20.15 -16.29 8.56
N LYS A 42 19.17 -16.17 7.64
CA LYS A 42 18.21 -17.19 7.21
C LYS A 42 17.08 -17.49 8.21
N GLN A 43 16.96 -16.74 9.30
CA GLN A 43 15.78 -16.80 10.14
C GLN A 43 14.53 -16.32 9.38
N GLN A 44 13.38 -16.85 9.76
CA GLN A 44 12.10 -16.56 9.14
C GLN A 44 11.03 -16.29 10.20
N TRP A 45 10.10 -15.41 9.88
CA TRP A 45 8.94 -15.11 10.72
C TRP A 45 7.71 -14.77 9.88
N ASP A 46 6.55 -15.03 10.46
CA ASP A 46 5.27 -14.69 9.87
C ASP A 46 5.03 -13.18 9.98
N ILE A 47 4.42 -12.60 8.94
CA ILE A 47 4.03 -11.20 8.88
C ILE A 47 2.52 -11.13 8.64
N ASP A 48 1.82 -10.40 9.51
CA ASP A 48 0.44 -9.95 9.31
C ASP A 48 0.42 -8.42 9.32
N LEU A 49 0.12 -7.84 8.16
CA LEU A 49 0.15 -6.40 7.92
C LEU A 49 -1.24 -5.91 7.51
N ARG A 50 -1.76 -4.91 8.22
CA ARG A 50 -3.00 -4.21 7.87
C ARG A 50 -2.70 -2.75 7.55
N ILE A 51 -2.94 -2.36 6.30
CA ILE A 51 -2.84 -0.97 5.85
C ILE A 51 -4.26 -0.44 5.76
N ILE A 52 -4.69 0.34 6.77
CA ILE A 52 -6.03 0.98 6.79
C ILE A 52 -5.96 2.30 6.03
N SER A 53 -4.90 3.07 6.27
CA SER A 53 -4.52 4.26 5.52
C SER A 53 -3.01 4.44 5.55
N ASP A 54 -2.48 5.45 4.85
CA ASP A 54 -1.05 5.77 4.95
C ASP A 54 -0.62 6.16 6.37
N ALA A 55 -1.54 6.69 7.19
CA ALA A 55 -1.28 7.10 8.57
C ALA A 55 -1.58 5.99 9.60
N GLU A 56 -2.26 4.92 9.18
CA GLU A 56 -2.70 3.85 10.07
C GLU A 56 -2.32 2.50 9.46
N VAL A 57 -1.14 2.03 9.86
CA VAL A 57 -0.54 0.78 9.41
C VAL A 57 -0.19 -0.06 10.62
N LEU A 58 -0.91 -1.16 10.79
CA LEU A 58 -0.76 -2.08 11.91
C LEU A 58 0.03 -3.31 11.46
N ILE A 59 0.97 -3.74 12.30
CA ILE A 59 1.88 -4.85 12.00
C ILE A 59 1.90 -5.84 13.15
N SER A 60 1.92 -7.12 12.82
CA SER A 60 2.15 -8.21 13.76
C SER A 60 3.13 -9.22 13.18
N TYR A 61 3.97 -9.76 14.07
CA TYR A 61 4.92 -10.84 13.82
C TYR A 61 4.56 -12.02 14.72
N PRO A 62 3.51 -12.80 14.39
CA PRO A 62 2.91 -13.77 15.32
C PRO A 62 3.89 -14.82 15.84
N SER A 63 4.77 -15.32 14.97
CA SER A 63 5.78 -16.33 15.34
C SER A 63 6.83 -15.81 16.32
N LEU A 64 6.96 -14.48 16.46
CA LEU A 64 7.86 -13.80 17.41
C LEU A 64 7.12 -13.25 18.64
N GLY A 65 5.79 -13.26 18.62
CA GLY A 65 4.95 -12.65 19.66
C GLY A 65 5.09 -11.12 19.72
N CYS A 66 5.36 -10.47 18.59
CA CYS A 66 5.51 -9.02 18.52
C CYS A 66 4.41 -8.35 17.70
N SER A 67 4.05 -7.13 18.06
CA SER A 67 3.12 -6.29 17.29
C SER A 67 3.31 -4.80 17.57
N GLY A 68 2.81 -3.97 16.68
CA GLY A 68 2.80 -2.52 16.81
C GLY A 68 2.30 -1.85 15.54
N HIS A 69 2.88 -0.70 15.19
CA HIS A 69 2.49 0.09 14.02
C HIS A 69 3.69 0.64 13.25
N TRP A 70 3.42 1.10 12.03
CA TRP A 70 4.39 1.76 11.17
C TRP A 70 4.01 3.22 10.96
N GLU A 71 4.92 4.12 11.31
CA GLU A 71 4.75 5.57 11.17
C GLU A 71 5.29 6.04 9.82
N LEU A 72 4.48 6.75 9.05
CA LEU A 72 4.86 7.19 7.71
C LEU A 72 5.96 8.25 7.77
N VAL A 73 7.09 7.96 7.12
CA VAL A 73 8.22 8.89 6.96
C VAL A 73 8.15 9.58 5.60
N GLN A 74 7.90 8.81 4.54
CA GLN A 74 7.80 9.35 3.18
C GLN A 74 6.74 8.61 2.36
N ASN A 75 5.89 9.37 1.68
CA ASN A 75 4.87 8.85 0.78
C ASN A 75 5.29 9.00 -0.68
N GLY A 76 4.99 7.99 -1.49
CA GLY A 76 5.20 7.99 -2.94
C GLY A 76 4.27 6.99 -3.62
N LYS A 77 3.88 7.29 -4.86
CA LYS A 77 2.85 6.56 -5.65
C LYS A 77 3.02 5.05 -5.84
N ARG A 78 4.13 4.44 -5.45
CA ARG A 78 4.36 2.98 -5.53
C ARG A 78 5.33 2.49 -4.46
N LYS A 79 5.81 3.40 -3.62
CA LYS A 79 6.87 3.19 -2.64
C LYS A 79 6.56 4.05 -1.44
N ARG A 80 6.51 3.43 -0.27
CA ARG A 80 6.31 4.12 0.99
C ARG A 80 7.42 3.73 1.95
N HIS A 81 7.87 4.69 2.72
CA HIS A 81 8.88 4.52 3.75
C HIS A 81 8.23 4.80 5.10
N TYR A 82 8.39 3.85 6.01
CA TYR A 82 7.88 3.90 7.36
C TYR A 82 8.99 3.71 8.38
N LYS A 83 8.76 4.18 9.60
CA LYS A 83 9.49 3.81 10.80
C LYS A 83 8.66 2.81 11.60
N GLU A 84 9.27 1.71 12.01
CA GLU A 84 8.60 0.71 12.82
C GLU A 84 8.60 1.07 14.31
N VAL A 85 7.43 0.94 14.93
CA VAL A 85 7.23 1.07 16.37
C VAL A 85 6.63 -0.24 16.88
N ILE A 86 7.40 -0.97 17.69
CA ILE A 86 6.94 -2.19 18.36
C ILE A 86 6.34 -1.80 19.70
N GLU A 87 5.12 -2.28 19.98
CA GLU A 87 4.38 -1.99 21.21
C GLU A 87 4.28 -3.22 22.12
N THR A 88 4.25 -4.41 21.54
CA THR A 88 4.22 -5.71 22.25
C THR A 88 5.39 -6.57 21.81
N GLY A 89 5.99 -7.32 22.74
CA GLY A 89 7.10 -8.23 22.44
C GLY A 89 8.49 -7.56 22.37
N LEU A 90 8.68 -6.41 23.04
CA LEU A 90 9.93 -5.63 23.04
C LEU A 90 11.19 -6.40 23.50
N LEU A 91 11.05 -7.52 24.20
CA LEU A 91 12.17 -8.39 24.57
C LEU A 91 12.56 -9.39 23.48
N ASN A 92 11.69 -9.59 22.49
CA ASN A 92 11.85 -10.58 21.41
C ASN A 92 12.16 -9.93 20.06
N CYS A 93 11.86 -8.64 19.90
CA CYS A 93 12.01 -7.93 18.63
C CYS A 93 12.85 -6.67 18.78
N ASP A 94 13.70 -6.45 17.78
CA ASP A 94 14.29 -5.15 17.54
C ASP A 94 13.19 -4.12 17.21
N GLN A 95 13.48 -2.84 17.43
CA GLN A 95 12.53 -1.75 17.20
C GLN A 95 13.18 -0.59 16.45
N GLY A 96 12.36 0.30 15.89
CA GLY A 96 12.86 1.47 15.17
C GLY A 96 13.49 1.12 13.82
N GLY A 97 13.13 -0.01 13.22
CA GLY A 97 13.55 -0.37 11.86
C GLY A 97 12.97 0.59 10.82
N ASP A 98 13.74 0.88 9.78
CA ASP A 98 13.26 1.59 8.60
C ASP A 98 12.67 0.56 7.61
N VAL A 99 11.41 0.77 7.23
CA VAL A 99 10.64 -0.19 6.44
C VAL A 99 10.20 0.42 5.12
N PHE A 100 10.59 -0.21 4.01
CA PHE A 100 10.21 0.21 2.67
C PHE A 100 9.25 -0.78 2.04
N ILE A 101 8.05 -0.31 1.73
CA ILE A 101 7.03 -1.07 1.01
C ILE A 101 7.06 -0.66 -0.46
N LYS A 102 7.07 -1.63 -1.37
CA LYS A 102 6.89 -1.41 -2.81
C LYS A 102 5.74 -2.27 -3.35
N LYS A 103 4.79 -1.64 -4.04
CA LYS A 103 3.75 -2.37 -4.77
C LYS A 103 4.36 -3.07 -5.99
N VAL A 104 4.28 -4.39 -6.02
CA VAL A 104 4.78 -5.22 -7.14
C VAL A 104 3.65 -5.53 -8.11
N SER A 105 2.44 -5.79 -7.59
CA SER A 105 1.20 -5.96 -8.35
C SER A 105 0.00 -5.63 -7.48
N ARG A 106 -1.23 -5.78 -7.98
CA ARG A 106 -2.46 -5.58 -7.18
C ARG A 106 -2.50 -6.44 -5.90
N ASN A 107 -1.92 -7.64 -5.95
CA ASN A 107 -2.00 -8.64 -4.88
C ASN A 107 -0.63 -9.01 -4.31
N LYS A 108 0.42 -8.22 -4.60
CA LYS A 108 1.76 -8.46 -4.04
C LYS A 108 2.45 -7.17 -3.61
N LEU A 109 2.95 -7.17 -2.38
CA LEU A 109 3.88 -6.15 -1.87
C LEU A 109 5.25 -6.78 -1.66
N ARG A 110 6.29 -5.98 -1.88
CA ARG A 110 7.64 -6.26 -1.37
C ARG A 110 7.88 -5.36 -0.18
N VAL A 111 8.36 -5.94 0.92
CA VAL A 111 8.79 -5.20 2.11
C VAL A 111 10.29 -5.41 2.28
N THR A 112 11.01 -4.35 2.61
CA THR A 112 12.45 -4.37 2.87
C THR A 112 12.72 -3.64 4.17
N TYR A 113 13.46 -4.29 5.07
CA TYR A 113 13.76 -3.81 6.41
C TYR A 113 15.23 -3.40 6.50
N TYR A 114 15.47 -2.27 7.15
CA TYR A 114 16.79 -1.76 7.49
C TYR A 114 16.85 -1.47 8.98
N LEU A 115 18.00 -1.77 9.58
CA LEU A 115 18.33 -1.37 10.93
C LEU A 115 19.75 -0.80 10.90
N TYR A 116 19.86 0.50 10.68
CA TYR A 116 21.14 1.17 10.39
C TYR A 116 22.13 1.16 11.56
N SER A 117 21.67 0.89 12.78
CA SER A 117 22.56 0.62 13.92
C SER A 117 23.33 -0.70 13.77
N TYR A 118 22.86 -1.60 12.90
CA TYR A 118 23.44 -2.92 12.65
C TYR A 118 24.09 -3.03 11.26
N SER A 119 23.43 -2.53 10.21
CA SER A 119 23.92 -2.63 8.83
C SER A 119 23.41 -1.51 7.93
N GLU A 120 24.25 -1.07 6.98
CA GLU A 120 23.82 -0.18 5.88
C GLU A 120 23.03 -0.93 4.79
N GLU A 121 23.11 -2.25 4.77
CA GLU A 121 22.37 -3.12 3.85
C GLU A 121 21.04 -3.58 4.47
N PRO A 122 20.06 -4.03 3.64
CA PRO A 122 18.82 -4.59 4.16
C PRO A 122 19.07 -5.80 5.06
N ILE A 123 18.49 -5.81 6.26
CA ILE A 123 18.60 -6.92 7.21
C ILE A 123 17.54 -8.00 6.98
N ALA A 124 16.41 -7.65 6.38
CA ALA A 124 15.35 -8.60 6.04
C ALA A 124 14.52 -8.15 4.84
N LYS A 125 13.90 -9.12 4.16
CA LYS A 125 13.00 -8.90 3.03
C LYS A 125 11.79 -9.80 3.13
N ALA A 126 10.65 -9.34 2.64
CA ALA A 126 9.43 -10.13 2.54
C ALA A 126 8.70 -9.89 1.22
N MET A 127 7.99 -10.92 0.76
CA MET A 127 7.00 -10.81 -0.30
C MET A 127 5.63 -11.12 0.31
N LEU A 128 4.81 -10.09 0.46
CA LEU A 128 3.48 -10.24 1.05
C LEU A 128 2.42 -10.44 -0.04
N GLN A 129 1.43 -11.25 0.26
CA GLN A 129 0.27 -11.53 -0.57
C GLN A 129 -0.96 -10.91 0.08
N ARG A 130 -1.84 -10.36 -0.76
CA ARG A 130 -3.12 -9.82 -0.28
C ARG A 130 -3.99 -10.96 0.23
N GLN A 131 -4.49 -10.85 1.46
CA GLN A 131 -5.56 -11.70 1.93
C GLN A 131 -6.86 -11.26 1.25
N HIS A 132 -7.56 -12.21 0.66
CA HIS A 132 -8.92 -12.00 0.21
C HIS A 132 -9.81 -12.33 1.40
N ASP A 133 -10.64 -11.38 1.83
CA ASP A 133 -11.72 -11.70 2.76
C ASP A 133 -12.53 -12.85 2.14
N LYS A 134 -12.57 -13.98 2.84
CA LYS A 134 -13.56 -15.01 2.53
C LYS A 134 -14.89 -14.38 2.87
N THR A 135 -15.59 -13.85 1.88
CA THR A 135 -17.01 -13.62 2.01
C THR A 135 -17.62 -14.99 2.23
N GLU A 136 -17.91 -15.35 3.47
CA GLU A 136 -18.66 -16.56 3.80
C GLU A 136 -20.07 -16.36 3.23
N THR A 137 -20.29 -16.85 2.01
CA THR A 137 -21.63 -17.09 1.50
C THR A 137 -22.18 -18.29 2.28
N TYR A 138 -23.01 -18.00 3.29
CA TYR A 138 -23.97 -18.96 3.84
C TYR A 138 -25.19 -19.05 2.93
#